data_AF-X1DWN6-F1
#
_entry.id   AF-X1DWN6-F1
#
_cell.length_a   1.000
_cell.length_b   1.000
_cell.length_c   1.000
_cell.angle_alpha   90.00
_cell.angle_beta   90.00
_cell.angle_gamma   90.00
#
_symmetry.space_group_name_H-M   'P 1'
#
loop_
_entity.id
_entity.type
_entity.pdbx_description
1 polymer ?
#
loop_
_entity_poly.entity_id
_entity_poly.type
_entity_poly.pdbx_seq_one_letter_code
_entity_poly.pdbx_strand_id
1 'polypeptide(L)' 'MKLHELIIKAHARAHAAELAVQAKRPDCAYDELDKLRILLTEELIPMERPKCESSESSCS' A
#
# COMPACT_ATOMS: atom_id res chain seq x y z
N MET A 1 8.26 -3.93 9.91
CA MET A 1 9.51 -3.17 9.66
C MET A 1 9.87 -2.33 10.91
N LYS A 2 11.08 -1.76 11.07
CA LYS A 2 11.32 -0.81 12.19
C LYS A 2 10.61 0.53 11.91
N LEU A 3 10.05 1.18 12.94
CA LEU A 3 9.27 2.43 12.77
C LEU A 3 10.01 3.51 11.97
N HIS A 4 11.31 3.69 12.20
CA HIS A 4 12.09 4.68 11.46
C HIS A 4 12.23 4.34 9.97
N GLU A 5 12.38 3.06 9.61
CA GLU A 5 12.42 2.62 8.21
C GLU A 5 11.07 2.85 7.53
N LEU A 6 9.95 2.64 8.24
CA LEU A 6 8.61 2.96 7.75
C LEU A 6 8.47 4.44 7.42
N ILE A 7 8.87 5.31 8.36
CA ILE A 7 8.82 6.77 8.18
C ILE A 7 9.67 7.20 6.99
N ILE A 8 10.89 6.69 6.85
CA ILE A 8 11.78 7.02 5.73
C ILE A 8 11.16 6.60 4.39
N LYS A 9 10.64 5.37 4.30
CA LYS A 9 10.00 4.89 3.06
C LYS A 9 8.73 5.68 2.73
N ALA A 10 7.93 5.99 3.74
CA ALA A 10 6.71 6.77 3.56
C ALA A 10 7.02 8.16 3.01
N HIS A 11 8.01 8.83 3.59
CA HIS A 11 8.47 10.14 3.13
C HIS A 11 9.03 10.10 1.71
N ALA A 12 9.88 9.11 1.40
CA ALA A 12 10.45 8.95 0.07
C ALA A 12 9.37 8.78 -1.02
N ARG A 13 8.32 7.99 -0.75
CA ARG A 13 7.20 7.81 -1.70
C ARG A 13 6.35 9.05 -1.87
N ALA A 14 6.02 9.74 -0.78
CA ALA A 14 5.28 10.99 -0.84
C ALA A 14 6.04 12.04 -1.65
N HIS A 15 7.35 12.16 -1.45
CA HIS A 15 8.19 13.07 -2.21
C HIS A 15 8.31 12.66 -3.69
N ALA A 16 8.43 11.36 -4.00
CA ALA A 16 8.42 10.88 -5.37
C ALA A 16 7.10 11.20 -6.10
N ALA A 17 5.96 11.11 -5.41
CA ALA A 17 4.67 11.49 -5.95
C ALA A 17 4.59 13.00 -6.26
N GLU A 18 5.11 13.83 -5.36
CA GLU A 18 5.20 15.29 -5.58
C GLU A 18 6.06 15.62 -6.80
N LEU A 19 7.24 15.01 -6.94
CA LEU A 19 8.10 15.17 -8.11
C LEU A 19 7.42 14.72 -9.41
N ALA A 20 6.63 13.65 -9.37
CA ALA A 20 5.87 13.17 -10.52
C ALA A 20 4.79 14.18 -10.95
N VAL A 21 4.09 14.81 -10.01
CA VAL A 21 3.15 15.91 -10.30
C VAL A 21 3.88 17.08 -10.95
N GLN A 22 5.01 17.50 -10.38
CA GLN A 22 5.84 18.60 -10.94
C GLN A 22 6.33 18.27 -12.37
N ALA A 23 6.62 17.01 -12.65
CA ALA A 23 7.03 16.52 -13.97
C ALA A 23 5.86 16.33 -14.95
N LYS A 24 4.62 16.71 -14.60
CA LYS A 24 3.40 16.48 -15.40
C LYS A 24 3.14 15.00 -15.70
N ARG A 25 3.45 14.12 -14.74
CA ARG A 25 3.26 12.66 -14.81
C ARG A 25 2.30 12.20 -13.70
N PRO A 26 1.01 12.54 -13.77
CA PRO A 26 0.05 12.25 -12.69
C PRO A 26 -0.11 10.74 -12.45
N ASP A 27 -0.03 9.90 -13.48
CA ASP A 27 -0.11 8.44 -13.34
C ASP A 27 0.99 7.91 -12.41
N CYS A 28 2.22 8.40 -12.58
CA CYS A 28 3.35 8.03 -11.72
C CYS A 28 3.17 8.54 -10.28
N ALA A 29 2.48 9.67 -10.10
CA ALA A 29 2.15 10.17 -8.76
C ALA A 29 1.14 9.25 -8.07
N TYR A 30 0.10 8.80 -8.78
CA TYR A 30 -0.87 7.84 -8.27
C TYR A 30 -0.23 6.50 -7.94
N ASP A 31 0.69 6.00 -8.78
CA ASP A 31 1.43 4.76 -8.50
C ASP A 31 2.23 4.83 -7.19
N GLU A 32 2.90 5.95 -6.92
CA GLU A 32 3.66 6.11 -5.68
C GLU A 32 2.76 6.28 -4.44
N LEU A 33 1.62 6.96 -4.60
CA LEU A 33 0.61 7.07 -3.53
C LEU A 33 -0.06 5.72 -3.22
N ASP A 34 -0.31 4.88 -4.24
CA ASP A 34 -0.88 3.55 -4.04
C ASP A 34 0.09 2.63 -3.29
N LYS A 35 1.37 2.65 -3.67
CA LYS A 35 2.44 1.96 -2.94
C LYS A 35 2.58 2.47 -1.50
N LEU A 36 2.42 3.77 -1.27
CA LEU A 36 2.42 4.37 0.06
C LEU A 36 1.24 3.87 0.89
N ARG A 37 0.03 3.82 0.31
CA ARG A 37 -1.16 3.28 0.97
C ARG A 37 -0.92 1.84 1.40
N ILE A 38 -0.45 0.98 0.48
CA ILE A 38 -0.16 -0.43 0.77
C ILE A 38 0.85 -0.55 1.91
N LEU A 39 1.97 0.18 1.84
CA LEU A 39 3.02 0.18 2.85
C LEU A 39 2.47 0.51 4.25
N LEU A 40 1.58 1.50 4.35
CA LEU A 40 0.96 1.88 5.61
C LEU A 40 -0.08 0.86 6.07
N THR A 41 -0.89 0.34 5.15
CA THR A 41 -1.92 -0.67 5.47
C THR A 41 -1.31 -1.97 5.98
N GLU A 42 -0.24 -2.46 5.36
CA GLU A 42 0.43 -3.70 5.76
C GLU A 42 1.10 -3.60 7.14
N GLU A 43 1.57 -2.42 7.52
CA GLU A 43 2.24 -2.20 8.81
C GLU A 43 1.28 -1.75 9.92
N LEU A 44 0.14 -1.12 9.59
CA LEU A 44 -0.84 -0.60 10.57
C LEU A 44 -2.01 -1.54 10.82
N ILE A 45 -2.34 -2.44 9.89
CA ILE A 45 -3.38 -3.45 10.08
C ILE A 45 -2.68 -4.79 10.31
N PRO A 46 -2.74 -5.38 11.52
CA PRO A 46 -2.40 -6.78 11.68
C PRO A 46 -3.40 -7.54 10.80
N MET A 47 -2.93 -8.10 9.69
CA MET A 47 -3.75 -8.96 8.87
C MET A 47 -4.05 -10.25 9.64
N GLU A 48 -5.08 -10.25 10.48
CA GLU A 48 -5.93 -11.44 10.60
C GLU A 48 -6.65 -11.55 9.26
N ARG A 49 -5.98 -12.11 8.24
CA ARG A 49 -6.70 -12.57 7.06
C ARG A 49 -7.57 -13.73 7.56
N PRO A 50 -8.91 -13.64 7.53
CA PRO A 50 -9.68 -14.87 7.64
C PRO A 50 -9.22 -15.76 6.49
N LYS A 51 -8.75 -16.97 6.83
CA LYS A 51 -8.64 -18.05 5.85
C LYS A 51 -10.05 -18.22 5.30
N CYS A 52 -10.29 -17.78 4.06
CA CYS A 52 -11.46 -18.25 3.33
C CYS A 52 -11.28 -19.75 3.15
N GLU A 53 -11.82 -20.52 4.09
CA GLU A 53 -12.15 -21.91 3.84
C GLU A 53 -13.30 -21.88 2.84
N SER A 54 -12.96 -22.07 1.56
CA SER A 54 -13.93 -22.36 0.53
C SER A 54 -14.58 -23.70 0.87
N SER A 55 -15.66 -23.68 1.65
CA SER A 55 -16.57 -24.82 1.73
C SER A 55 -17.36 -24.86 0.43
N GLU A 56 -17.05 -25.86 -0.39
CA GLU A 56 -17.87 -26.28 -1.52
C GLU A 56 -19.26 -26.65 -0.98
N SER A 57 -20.21 -25.71 -1.04
CA SER A 57 -21.61 -26.01 -0.79
C SER A 57 -22.21 -26.62 -2.04
N SER A 58 -22.07 -27.94 -2.14
CA SER A 58 -22.81 -28.78 -3.08
C SER A 58 -24.32 -28.55 -2.90
N CYS A 59 -24.97 -27.99 -3.91
CA CYS A 59 -26.44 -27.96 -3.98
C CYS A 59 -26.95 -29.40 -4.17
N SER A 60 -27.68 -29.91 -3.18
CA SER A 60 -28.55 -31.08 -3.30
C SER A 60 -30.00 -30.62 -3.37
#